data_AF-W5WNS4-F1
#
_entry.id   AF-W5WNS4-F1
#
_cell.length_a   1.000
_cell.length_b   1.000
_cell.length_c   1.000
_cell.angle_alpha   90.00
_cell.angle_beta   90.00
_cell.angle_gamma   90.00
#
_symmetry.space_group_name_H-M   'P 1'
#
loop_
_entity.id
_entity.type
_entity.pdbx_description
1 polymer ?
#
loop_
_entity_poly.entity_id
_entity_poly.type
_entity_poly.pdbx_seq_one_letter_code
_entity_poly.pdbx_strand_id
1 'polypeptide(L)' 'MLRAGLQRSGLAYRELDIWQDPDAAAAVRAAANGNETVPTVNVGSTWMVNPSAAEVLAAVAREAPELLPQAR' A
#
# COMPACT_ATOMS: atom_id res chain seq x y z
N MET A 1 -12.70 -2.50 2.85
CA MET A 1 -11.67 -3.07 3.75
C MET A 1 -10.44 -3.45 2.92
N LEU A 2 -9.42 -2.60 2.90
CA LEU A 2 -8.20 -2.80 2.10
C LEU A 2 -7.43 -4.08 2.51
N ARG A 3 -7.10 -4.21 3.81
CA ARG A 3 -6.36 -5.36 4.36
C ARG A 3 -6.97 -6.71 3.96
N ALA A 4 -8.28 -6.87 4.17
CA ALA A 4 -8.99 -8.11 3.80
C ALA A 4 -8.96 -8.38 2.29
N GLY A 5 -8.95 -7.34 1.45
CA GLY A 5 -8.82 -7.47 0.01
C GLY A 5 -7.44 -7.97 -0.41
N LEU A 6 -6.37 -7.43 0.18
CA LEU A 6 -4.98 -7.84 -0.08
C LEU A 6 -4.69 -9.26 0.44
N GLN A 7 -5.24 -9.63 1.60
CA GLN A 7 -5.11 -10.99 2.11
C GLN A 7 -5.75 -12.02 1.18
N ARG A 8 -6.93 -11.72 0.62
CA ARG A 8 -7.61 -12.61 -0.33
C ARG A 8 -6.91 -12.73 -1.67
N SER A 9 -6.24 -11.69 -2.13
CA SER A 9 -5.47 -11.76 -3.37
C SER A 9 -4.22 -12.61 -3.21
N GLY A 10 -3.70 -12.79 -1.99
CA GLY A 10 -2.43 -13.48 -1.75
C GLY A 10 -1.21 -12.60 -2.05
N LEU A 11 -1.42 -11.28 -2.18
CA LEU A 11 -0.34 -10.33 -2.40
C LEU A 11 0.56 -10.29 -1.16
N ALA A 12 1.87 -10.36 -1.36
CA ALA A 12 2.83 -10.08 -0.29
C ALA A 12 2.88 -8.57 -0.03
N TYR A 13 2.66 -8.14 1.21
CA TYR A 13 2.78 -6.74 1.62
C TYR A 13 3.34 -6.65 3.04
N ARG A 14 3.97 -5.52 3.35
CA ARG A 14 4.42 -5.17 4.70
C ARG A 14 3.50 -4.11 5.26
N GLU A 15 3.10 -4.28 6.52
CA GLU A 15 2.33 -3.27 7.24
C GLU A 15 3.25 -2.50 8.18
N LEU A 16 3.09 -1.18 8.16
CA LEU A 16 3.80 -0.25 9.04
C LEU A 16 2.77 0.51 9.85
N ASP A 17 2.97 0.54 11.16
CA ASP A 17 2.17 1.36 12.06
C ASP A 17 2.85 2.72 12.26
N ILE A 18 2.27 3.76 11.66
CA ILE A 18 2.79 5.13 11.75
C ILE A 18 2.79 5.69 13.17
N TRP A 19 1.99 5.12 14.09
CA TRP A 19 1.96 5.54 15.49
C TRP A 19 3.12 4.97 16.30
N GLN A 20 3.83 3.98 15.77
CA GLN A 20 5.00 3.36 16.38
C GLN A 20 6.28 3.69 15.62
N ASP A 21 6.19 3.99 14.32
CA ASP A 21 7.31 4.31 13.45
C ASP A 21 7.23 5.76 12.95
N PRO A 22 8.02 6.68 13.52
CA PRO A 22 8.02 8.09 13.12
C PRO A 22 8.52 8.31 11.68
N ASP A 23 9.36 7.40 11.14
CA ASP A 23 9.82 7.47 9.76
C ASP A 23 8.68 7.08 8.80
N ALA A 24 7.89 6.07 9.17
CA ALA A 24 6.67 5.72 8.42
C ALA A 24 5.65 6.87 8.45
N ALA A 25 5.48 7.55 9.58
CA ALA A 25 4.62 8.73 9.68
C ALA A 25 5.11 9.87 8.77
N ALA A 26 6.43 10.11 8.74
CA ALA A 26 7.01 11.12 7.85
C ALA A 26 6.76 10.79 6.37
N ALA A 27 6.89 9.52 5.98
CA ALA A 27 6.61 9.07 4.62
C ALA A 27 5.12 9.24 4.24
N VAL A 28 4.20 8.87 5.14
CA VAL A 28 2.75 9.08 4.93
C VAL A 28 2.41 10.57 4.80
N ARG A 29 2.97 11.43 5.66
CA ARG A 29 2.78 12.88 5.55
C ARG A 29 3.30 13.44 4.23
N ALA A 30 4.45 12.97 3.75
CA ALA A 30 4.98 13.38 2.45
C ALA A 30 4.06 12.96 1.29
N ALA A 31 3.49 11.75 1.37
CA ALA A 31 2.59 11.20 0.36
C ALA A 31 1.18 11.84 0.37
N ALA A 32 0.65 12.16 1.55
CA ALA A 32 -0.72 12.64 1.74
C ALA A 32 -0.79 14.17 1.93
N ASN A 33 0.15 14.91 1.33
CA ASN A 33 0.18 16.37 1.34
C ASN A 33 0.11 16.98 2.75
N GLY A 34 0.86 16.39 3.68
CA GLY A 34 0.94 16.78 5.09
C GLY A 34 -0.05 16.06 6.01
N ASN A 35 -0.96 15.24 5.48
CA ASN A 35 -1.95 14.53 6.30
C ASN A 35 -1.48 13.13 6.73
N GLU A 36 -2.07 12.61 7.79
CA GLU A 36 -1.86 11.22 8.27
C GLU A 36 -3.07 10.35 7.93
N THR A 37 -3.52 10.42 6.68
CA THR A 37 -4.69 9.64 6.22
C THR A 37 -4.31 8.17 6.07
N VAL A 38 -4.98 7.31 6.82
CA VAL A 38 -4.85 5.86 6.72
C VAL A 38 -6.13 5.25 6.13
N PRO A 39 -6.02 4.19 5.30
CA PRO A 39 -4.78 3.51 4.88
C PRO A 39 -4.04 4.26 3.76
N THR A 40 -2.72 4.44 3.89
CA THR A 40 -1.84 4.88 2.79
C THR A 40 -0.96 3.72 2.36
N VAL A 41 -0.80 3.52 1.05
CA VAL A 41 -0.03 2.42 0.47
C VAL A 41 1.05 2.98 -0.43
N ASN A 42 2.26 2.44 -0.29
CA ASN A 42 3.33 2.65 -1.26
C ASN A 42 3.50 1.38 -2.10
N VAL A 43 3.59 1.56 -3.41
CA VAL A 43 3.90 0.52 -4.38
C VAL A 43 5.02 1.03 -5.27
N GLY A 44 6.23 0.53 -5.05
CA GLY A 44 7.42 1.01 -5.77
C GLY A 44 7.57 2.53 -5.60
N SER A 45 7.54 3.27 -6.70
CA SER A 45 7.66 4.74 -6.68
C SER A 45 6.32 5.45 -6.45
N THR A 46 5.20 4.71 -6.45
CA THR A 46 3.84 5.27 -6.38
C THR A 46 3.32 5.26 -4.95
N TRP A 47 2.77 6.38 -4.50
CA TRP A 47 2.05 6.49 -3.23
C TRP A 47 0.56 6.69 -3.48
N MET A 48 -0.27 6.01 -2.69
CA MET A 48 -1.72 6.00 -2.83
C MET A 48 -2.36 6.25 -1.47
N VAL A 49 -3.23 7.26 -1.40
CA VAL A 49 -3.90 7.68 -0.16
C VAL A 49 -5.33 7.14 -0.16
N ASN A 50 -5.67 6.35 0.85
CA ASN A 50 -6.95 5.63 0.99
C ASN A 50 -7.36 4.80 -0.25
N PRO A 51 -6.48 3.96 -0.84
CA PRO A 51 -6.84 3.18 -2.02
C PRO A 51 -7.72 1.97 -1.66
N SER A 52 -8.46 1.50 -2.66
CA SER A 52 -9.09 0.18 -2.65
C SER A 52 -8.08 -0.94 -2.98
N ALA A 53 -8.42 -2.19 -2.65
CA ALA A 53 -7.54 -3.32 -2.94
C ALA A 53 -7.32 -3.53 -4.45
N ALA A 54 -8.31 -3.22 -5.29
CA ALA A 54 -8.19 -3.34 -6.74
C ALA A 54 -7.19 -2.32 -7.30
N GLU A 55 -7.20 -1.09 -6.78
CA GLU A 55 -6.25 -0.05 -7.18
C GLU A 55 -4.82 -0.41 -6.78
N VAL A 56 -4.63 -0.98 -5.58
CA VAL A 56 -3.30 -1.47 -5.16
C VAL A 56 -2.81 -2.59 -6.08
N LEU A 57 -3.66 -3.56 -6.42
CA LEU A 57 -3.26 -4.65 -7.34
C LEU A 57 -2.91 -4.12 -8.74
N ALA A 58 -3.66 -3.14 -9.24
CA ALA A 58 -3.36 -2.50 -10.52
C ALA A 58 -2.03 -1.73 -10.48
N ALA A 59 -1.73 -1.05 -9.36
CA ALA A 59 -0.45 -0.39 -9.16
C ALA A 59 0.70 -1.40 -9.10
N VAL A 60 0.52 -2.51 -8.37
CA VAL A 60 1.53 -3.58 -8.30
C VAL A 60 1.78 -4.18 -9.67
N ALA A 61 0.74 -4.43 -10.46
CA ALA A 61 0.89 -4.94 -11.82
C ALA A 61 1.75 -4.04 -12.73
N ARG A 62 1.80 -2.75 -12.45
CA ARG A 62 2.58 -1.76 -13.21
C ARG A 62 4.00 -1.60 -12.69
N GLU A 63 4.17 -1.54 -11.38
CA GLU A 63 5.43 -1.17 -10.72
C GLU A 63 6.26 -2.38 -10.28
N ALA A 64 5.62 -3.49 -9.92
CA ALA A 64 6.25 -4.69 -9.40
C ALA A 64 5.43 -5.95 -9.75
N PRO A 65 5.25 -6.27 -11.05
CA PRO A 65 4.44 -7.41 -11.48
C PRO A 65 4.93 -8.75 -10.92
N GLU A 66 6.20 -8.87 -10.54
CA GLU A 66 6.80 -10.04 -9.90
C GLU A 66 6.24 -10.33 -8.50
N LEU A 67 5.64 -9.34 -7.83
CA LEU A 67 4.98 -9.50 -6.54
C LEU A 67 3.54 -9.99 -6.68
N LEU A 68 2.98 -9.95 -7.89
CA LEU A 68 1.65 -10.48 -8.10
C LEU A 68 1.65 -11.99 -7.84
N PRO A 69 0.63 -12.49 -7.13
CA PRO A 69 0.48 -13.92 -6.93
C PRO A 69 0.33 -14.58 -8.30
N GLN A 70 1.13 -15.60 -8.56
CA GLN A 70 0.96 -16.41 -9.77
C GLN A 70 -0.43 -17.03 -9.73
N ALA A 71 -1.21 -16.84 -10.80
CA ALA A 71 -2.47 -17.53 -10.97
C ALA A 71 -2.17 -19.03 -10.90
N ARG A 72 -2.66 -19.69 -9.85
CA ARG A 72 -2.53 -21.14 -9.68
C ARG A 72 -3.48 -21.86 -10.62
#